data_AF-A0A091ERJ1-F1
#
_entry.id   AF-A0A091ERJ1-F1
#
_cell.length_a   1.000
_cell.length_b   1.000
_cell.length_c   1.000
_cell.angle_alpha   90.00
_cell.angle_beta   90.00
_cell.angle_gamma   90.00
#
_symmetry.space_group_name_H-M   'P 1'
#
loop_
_entity.id
_entity.type
_entity.pdbx_description
1 polymer ?
#
loop_
_entity_poly.entity_id
_entity_poly.type
_entity_poly.pdbx_seq_one_letter_code
_entity_poly.pdbx_strand_id
1 'polypeptide(L)' 'GCTAGGLSFNSRTFTKMLQSCQHRCSHHRVILEAEERYRREL' A
#
# COMPACT_ATOMS: atom_id res chain seq x y z
N GLY A 1 2.20 1.53 6.75
CA GLY A 1 2.06 2.89 6.22
C GLY A 1 2.47 3.94 7.23
N CYS A 2 1.52 4.51 7.98
CA CYS A 2 1.77 5.70 8.83
C CYS A 2 2.37 5.37 10.24
N THR A 3 2.12 4.19 10.81
CA THR A 3 2.72 3.70 12.10
C THR A 3 3.70 2.54 11.92
N ALA A 4 4.03 2.21 10.67
CA ALA A 4 4.89 1.07 10.29
C ALA A 4 6.39 1.34 10.46
N GLY A 5 6.77 2.27 11.34
CA GLY A 5 8.17 2.64 11.59
C GLY A 5 8.91 1.50 12.28
N GLY A 6 9.49 0.59 11.51
CA GLY A 6 10.31 -0.52 12.02
C GLY A 6 10.11 -1.88 11.34
N LEU A 7 9.15 -2.02 10.43
CA LEU A 7 8.90 -3.27 9.72
C LEU A 7 9.44 -3.21 8.28
N SER A 8 10.25 -4.20 7.91
CA SER A 8 10.75 -4.38 6.55
C SER A 8 9.63 -4.89 5.63
N PHE A 9 8.91 -3.95 5.03
CA PHE A 9 7.93 -4.28 4.00
C PHE A 9 8.61 -4.27 2.62
N ASN A 10 8.52 -5.38 1.90
CA ASN A 10 8.79 -5.40 0.46
C ASN A 10 7.54 -4.93 -0.29
N SER A 11 7.64 -4.55 -1.57
CA SER A 11 6.50 -4.00 -2.32
C SER A 11 5.25 -4.90 -2.25
N ARG A 12 5.43 -6.22 -2.25
CA ARG A 12 4.34 -7.20 -2.20
C ARG A 12 3.66 -7.25 -0.81
N THR A 13 4.43 -7.15 0.26
CA THR A 13 3.89 -7.13 1.64
C THR A 13 3.38 -5.75 2.04
N PHE A 14 3.95 -4.68 1.48
CA PHE A 14 3.47 -3.31 1.65
C PHE A 14 2.07 -3.14 1.06
N THR A 15 1.84 -3.58 -0.17
CA THR A 15 0.52 -3.51 -0.80
C THR A 15 -0.53 -4.31 -0.03
N LYS A 16 -0.20 -5.52 0.44
CA LYS A 16 -1.10 -6.31 1.31
C LYS A 16 -1.39 -5.62 2.64
N MET A 17 -0.39 -4.98 3.24
CA MET A 17 -0.54 -4.24 4.50
C MET A 17 -1.39 -2.97 4.31
N LEU A 18 -1.23 -2.28 3.19
CA LEU A 18 -2.09 -1.16 2.82
C LEU A 18 -3.54 -1.61 2.56
N GLN A 19 -3.72 -2.77 1.95
CA GLN A 19 -5.04 -3.36 1.73
C GLN A 19 -5.74 -3.70 3.05
N SER A 20 -5.02 -4.27 4.03
CA SER A 20 -5.57 -4.63 5.35
C SER A 20 -5.79 -3.44 6.29
N CYS A 21 -5.22 -2.27 5.98
CA CYS A 21 -5.36 -1.09 6.82
C CYS A 21 -6.74 -0.42 6.63
N GLN A 22 -7.53 -0.36 7.72
CA GLN A 22 -8.87 0.26 7.76
C GLN A 22 -8.85 1.80 7.81
N HIS A 23 -7.73 2.43 8.18
CA HIS A 23 -7.55 3.88 8.17
C HIS A 23 -6.41 4.25 7.23
N ARG A 24 -6.75 4.37 5.94
CA ARG A 24 -5.80 4.74 4.91
C ARG A 24 -5.64 6.26 4.88
N CYS A 25 -4.44 6.72 5.19
CA CYS A 25 -4.01 8.12 4.96
C CYS A 25 -4.21 8.43 3.45
N SER A 26 -4.62 9.65 3.07
CA SER A 26 -4.89 10.01 1.66
C SER A 26 -3.72 9.65 0.72
N HIS A 27 -2.49 9.81 1.21
CA HIS A 27 -1.27 9.44 0.51
C HIS A 27 -1.16 7.92 0.23
N HIS A 28 -1.61 7.07 1.14
CA HIS A 28 -1.63 5.62 0.95
C HIS A 28 -2.70 5.15 -0.03
N ARG A 29 -3.79 5.91 -0.16
CA ARG A 29 -4.84 5.61 -1.14
C ARG A 29 -4.33 5.82 -2.56
N VAL A 30 -3.62 6.93 -2.81
CA VAL A 30 -3.02 7.23 -4.12
C VAL A 30 -1.99 6.17 -4.53
N ILE A 31 -1.12 5.76 -3.61
CA ILE A 31 -0.10 4.72 -3.89
C ILE A 31 -0.76 3.39 -4.23
N LEU A 32 -1.77 2.98 -3.46
CA LEU A 32 -2.48 1.72 -3.72
C LEU A 32 -3.18 1.75 -5.09
N GLU A 33 -3.83 2.86 -5.41
CA GLU A 33 -4.56 3.03 -6.67
C GLU A 33 -3.61 3.01 -7.88
N ALA A 34 -2.41 3.57 -7.75
CA ALA A 34 -1.37 3.50 -8.78
C ALA A 34 -0.85 2.07 -8.99
N GLU A 35 -0.58 1.33 -7.91
CA GLU A 35 -0.17 -0.07 -7.97
C GLU A 35 -1.27 -0.95 -8.59
N GLU A 36 -2.53 -0.74 -8.24
CA GLU A 36 -3.64 -1.48 -8.83
C GLU A 36 -3.83 -1.19 -10.33
N ARG A 37 -3.64 0.07 -10.77
CA ARG A 37 -3.63 0.43 -12.18
C ARG A 37 -2.50 -0.30 -12.92
N TYR A 38 -1.26 -0.20 -12.42
CA TYR A 38 -0.12 -0.89 -12.99
C TYR A 38 -0.33 -2.40 -13.11
N ARG A 39 -0.94 -3.03 -12.09
CA ARG A 39 -1.20 -4.48 -12.10
C ARG A 39 -2.35 -4.91 -13.00
N ARG A 40 -3.21 -4.00 -13.47
CA ARG A 40 -4.25 -4.29 -14.47
C ARG A 40 -3.75 -4.12 -15.90
N GLU A 41 -2.69 -3.33 -16.08
CA GLU A 41 -2.07 -3.09 -17.38
C GLU A 41 -0.99 -4.13 -17.73
N LEU A 42 -0.64 -5.01 -16.79
CA LEU A 42 0.17 -6.22 -16.96
C LEU A 42 -0.72 -7.46 -17.18
#